data_AF-A0A8S2ZDI1-F1
#
_entry.id   AF-A0A8S2ZDI1-F1
#
_cell.length_a   1.000
_cell.length_b   1.000
_cell.length_c   1.000
_cell.angle_alpha   90.00
_cell.angle_beta   90.00
_cell.angle_gamma   90.00
#
_symmetry.space_group_name_H-M   'P 1'
#
loop_
_entity.id
_entity.type
_entity.pdbx_description
1 polymer ?
#
loop_
_entity_poly.entity_id
_entity_poly.type
_entity_poly.pdbx_seq_one_letter_code
_entity_poly.pdbx_strand_id
1 'polypeptide(L)'
;LLPNLNVLSKNIKDSLVLFAIDHSDTLMLNILKEHCCIPCTPNGRTLRKPSKLIHPHCKLAQLYSDIDGLFPYGGQDSYLRDDRLNVLKLLGMKCDDNFVTWQELTERCESIQRIRDYDIAYERSIALLAILNDMFTTPKICVCDYR
;
A
#
# COMPACT_ATOMS: atom_id res chain seq x y z
N LEU A 1 -15.99 -20.29 -2.96
CA LEU A 1 -15.61 -19.43 -4.10
C LEU A 1 -16.29 -18.09 -3.90
N LEU A 2 -15.54 -16.98 -3.79
CA LEU A 2 -16.16 -15.67 -3.68
C LEU A 2 -16.97 -15.39 -4.96
N PRO A 3 -18.22 -14.89 -4.85
CA PRO A 3 -19.02 -14.53 -6.02
C PRO A 3 -18.27 -13.48 -6.86
N ASN A 4 -18.57 -13.39 -8.16
CA ASN A 4 -17.99 -12.38 -9.03
C ASN A 4 -18.23 -10.98 -8.43
N LEU A 5 -17.20 -10.44 -7.78
CA LEU A 5 -17.29 -9.21 -7.01
C LEU A 5 -17.77 -8.06 -7.88
N ASN A 6 -17.56 -8.09 -9.20
CA ASN A 6 -17.97 -7.02 -10.10
C ASN A 6 -19.50 -6.81 -10.16
N VAL A 7 -20.30 -7.84 -9.91
CA VAL A 7 -21.78 -7.80 -10.04
C VAL A 7 -22.47 -7.22 -8.80
N LEU A 8 -21.78 -7.21 -7.65
CA LEU A 8 -22.35 -6.79 -6.38
C LEU A 8 -22.41 -5.27 -6.24
N SER A 9 -23.27 -4.75 -5.35
CA SER A 9 -23.21 -3.34 -4.96
C SER A 9 -21.96 -3.07 -4.13
N LYS A 10 -21.46 -1.83 -4.10
CA LYS A 10 -20.25 -1.44 -3.36
C LYS A 10 -20.31 -1.91 -1.90
N ASN A 11 -21.40 -1.62 -1.20
CA ASN A 11 -21.54 -1.95 0.23
C ASN A 11 -21.46 -3.46 0.50
N ILE A 12 -22.02 -4.29 -0.40
CA ILE A 12 -21.95 -5.74 -0.26
C ILE A 12 -20.53 -6.24 -0.54
N LYS A 13 -19.83 -5.70 -1.54
CA LYS A 13 -18.42 -6.04 -1.81
C LYS A 13 -17.56 -5.72 -0.60
N ASP A 14 -17.67 -4.50 -0.09
CA ASP A 14 -16.85 -4.04 1.04
C ASP A 14 -17.10 -4.91 2.27
N SER A 15 -18.36 -5.24 2.56
CA SER A 15 -18.72 -6.14 3.68
C SER A 15 -18.12 -7.54 3.53
N LEU A 16 -18.16 -8.13 2.32
CA LEU A 16 -17.59 -9.45 2.05
C LEU A 16 -16.06 -9.45 2.14
N VAL A 17 -15.41 -8.40 1.64
CA VAL A 17 -13.96 -8.25 1.71
C VAL A 17 -13.52 -8.09 3.17
N LEU A 18 -14.19 -7.22 3.94
CA LEU A 18 -13.90 -7.05 5.37
C LEU A 18 -14.13 -8.34 6.15
N PHE A 19 -15.23 -9.07 5.87
CA PHE A 19 -15.47 -10.39 6.44
C PHE A 19 -14.32 -11.36 6.16
N ALA A 20 -13.87 -11.44 4.91
CA ALA A 20 -12.78 -12.33 4.52
C ALA A 20 -11.44 -11.94 5.19
N ILE A 21 -11.15 -10.65 5.35
CA ILE A 21 -9.98 -10.16 6.09
C ILE A 21 -10.09 -10.57 7.57
N ASP A 22 -11.23 -10.30 8.21
CA ASP A 22 -11.45 -10.58 9.63
C ASP A 22 -11.37 -12.07 9.98
N HIS A 23 -11.85 -12.94 9.09
CA HIS A 23 -11.83 -14.39 9.32
C HIS A 23 -10.52 -15.05 8.91
N SER A 24 -9.71 -14.37 8.08
CA SER A 24 -8.39 -14.83 7.62
C SER A 24 -8.36 -16.26 7.07
N ASP A 25 -9.47 -16.71 6.46
CA ASP A 25 -9.55 -18.01 5.79
C ASP A 25 -8.62 -18.05 4.57
N THR A 26 -7.81 -19.10 4.46
CA THR A 26 -6.76 -19.20 3.43
C THR A 26 -7.30 -19.12 2.00
N LEU A 27 -8.45 -19.74 1.72
CA LEU A 27 -9.03 -19.70 0.38
C LEU A 27 -9.53 -18.30 0.03
N MET A 28 -10.20 -17.64 0.97
CA MET A 28 -10.65 -16.25 0.78
C MET A 28 -9.47 -15.30 0.61
N LEU A 29 -8.46 -15.40 1.47
CA LEU A 29 -7.26 -14.59 1.41
C LEU A 29 -6.49 -14.76 0.09
N ASN A 30 -6.37 -15.98 -0.43
CA ASN A 30 -5.75 -16.23 -1.73
C ASN A 30 -6.52 -15.57 -2.88
N ILE A 31 -7.85 -15.52 -2.80
CA ILE A 31 -8.65 -14.78 -3.79
C ILE A 31 -8.42 -13.27 -3.61
N LEU A 32 -8.49 -12.73 -2.40
CA LEU A 32 -8.27 -11.29 -2.17
C LEU A 32 -6.89 -10.82 -2.65
N LYS A 33 -5.85 -11.65 -2.46
CA LYS A 33 -4.48 -11.38 -2.90
C LYS A 33 -4.39 -11.06 -4.39
N GLU A 34 -5.18 -11.76 -5.21
CA GLU A 34 -5.08 -11.70 -6.66
C GLU A 34 -6.07 -10.74 -7.32
N HIS A 35 -7.00 -10.15 -6.57
CA HIS A 35 -8.08 -9.33 -7.13
C HIS A 35 -8.04 -7.88 -6.65
N CYS A 36 -8.50 -6.95 -7.51
CA CYS A 36 -8.68 -5.55 -7.13
C CYS A 36 -9.93 -5.42 -6.26
N CYS A 37 -9.76 -5.52 -4.95
CA CYS A 37 -10.88 -5.60 -4.00
C CYS A 37 -10.78 -4.63 -2.82
N ILE A 38 -9.68 -3.88 -2.69
CA ILE A 38 -9.49 -2.92 -1.60
C ILE A 38 -9.75 -1.50 -2.13
N PRO A 39 -10.71 -0.75 -1.57
CA PRO A 39 -10.92 0.65 -1.94
C PRO A 39 -9.71 1.48 -1.54
N CYS A 40 -9.26 2.36 -2.42
CA CYS A 40 -8.10 3.21 -2.17
C CYS A 40 -8.45 4.71 -2.13
N THR A 41 -7.56 5.48 -1.52
CA THR A 41 -7.66 6.94 -1.42
C THR A 41 -7.77 7.60 -2.81
N PRO A 42 -8.29 8.84 -2.89
CA PRO A 42 -8.82 9.65 -1.78
C PRO A 42 -10.29 9.37 -1.43
N ASN A 43 -11.03 8.59 -2.24
CA ASN A 43 -12.49 8.51 -2.12
C ASN A 43 -13.08 7.08 -2.17
N GLY A 44 -12.22 6.05 -2.20
CA GLY A 44 -12.64 4.66 -2.21
C GLY A 44 -13.45 4.25 -3.44
N ARG A 45 -13.33 4.98 -4.57
CA ARG A 45 -13.98 4.60 -5.84
C ARG A 45 -13.15 3.61 -6.64
N THR A 46 -11.83 3.77 -6.59
CA THR A 46 -10.90 2.86 -7.25
C THR A 46 -10.58 1.69 -6.33
N LEU A 47 -10.56 0.48 -6.89
CA LEU A 47 -10.14 -0.72 -6.18
C LEU A 47 -8.73 -1.13 -6.66
N ARG A 48 -7.89 -1.56 -5.73
CA ARG A 48 -6.56 -2.10 -6.02
C ARG A 48 -6.38 -3.48 -5.37
N LYS A 49 -5.43 -4.25 -5.92
CA LYS A 49 -4.91 -5.44 -5.25
C LYS A 49 -4.18 -5.02 -3.96
N PRO A 50 -4.16 -5.86 -2.91
CA PRO A 50 -3.36 -5.59 -1.72
C PRO A 50 -1.89 -5.26 -2.05
N SER A 51 -1.29 -6.00 -2.98
CA SER A 51 0.11 -5.80 -3.43
C SER A 51 0.38 -4.50 -4.19
N LYS A 52 -0.65 -3.72 -4.50
CA LYS A 52 -0.53 -2.39 -5.12
C LYS A 52 -0.80 -1.26 -4.12
N LEU A 53 -0.96 -1.58 -2.85
CA LEU A 53 -1.17 -0.62 -1.78
C LEU A 53 0.09 -0.46 -0.93
N ILE A 54 0.10 0.64 -0.18
CA ILE A 54 1.13 1.02 0.76
C ILE A 54 0.49 1.12 2.14
N HIS A 55 1.16 0.57 3.14
CA HIS A 55 0.73 0.69 4.52
C HIS A 55 0.78 2.17 4.94
N PRO A 56 -0.32 2.76 5.45
CA PRO A 56 -0.40 4.21 5.68
C PRO A 56 0.55 4.72 6.77
N HIS A 57 0.93 3.85 7.71
CA HIS A 57 1.81 4.21 8.83
C HIS A 57 3.25 3.70 8.69
N CYS A 58 3.66 3.26 7.49
CA CYS A 58 5.05 2.84 7.26
C CYS A 58 5.94 4.03 6.85
N LYS A 59 7.26 3.90 6.98
CA LYS A 59 8.24 4.91 6.55
C LYS A 59 8.08 5.26 5.07
N LEU A 60 7.77 4.25 4.24
CA LEU A 60 7.59 4.47 2.81
C LEU A 60 6.38 5.33 2.47
N ALA A 61 5.37 5.41 3.36
CA ALA A 61 4.16 6.18 3.12
C ALA A 61 4.45 7.66 2.86
N GLN A 62 5.53 8.21 3.43
CA GLN A 62 5.92 9.61 3.28
C GLN A 62 6.32 9.98 1.84
N LEU A 63 6.61 9.00 0.98
CA LEU A 63 6.84 9.23 -0.46
C LEU A 63 5.54 9.45 -1.24
N TYR A 64 4.39 9.27 -0.59
CA TYR A 64 3.08 9.21 -1.20
C TYR A 64 2.10 10.08 -0.43
N SER A 65 0.99 10.37 -1.08
CA SER A 65 -0.12 11.14 -0.56
C SER A 65 -1.43 10.53 -1.04
N ASP A 66 -2.55 10.99 -0.51
CA ASP A 66 -3.87 10.47 -0.89
C ASP A 66 -4.17 10.60 -2.38
N ILE A 67 -3.60 11.59 -3.06
CA ILE A 67 -3.79 11.79 -4.51
C ILE A 67 -3.15 10.70 -5.36
N ASP A 68 -2.16 9.96 -4.84
CA ASP A 68 -1.53 8.86 -5.56
C ASP A 68 -2.43 7.61 -5.57
N GLY A 69 -3.42 7.56 -4.66
CA GLY A 69 -4.41 6.49 -4.57
C GLY A 69 -3.79 5.13 -4.29
N LEU A 70 -2.81 5.11 -3.39
CA LEU A 70 -2.06 3.91 -2.98
C LEU A 70 -2.28 3.52 -1.52
N PHE A 71 -3.06 4.30 -0.75
CA PHE A 71 -3.46 3.92 0.60
C PHE A 71 -4.85 3.27 0.60
N PRO A 72 -5.13 2.32 1.50
CA PRO A 72 -6.51 1.88 1.74
C PRO A 72 -7.40 3.07 2.14
N TYR A 73 -8.64 3.08 1.67
CA TYR A 73 -9.63 4.10 2.03
C TYR A 73 -10.59 3.58 3.09
N GLY A 74 -10.94 4.43 4.06
CA GLY A 74 -11.88 4.13 5.13
C GLY A 74 -11.43 4.73 6.45
N GLY A 75 -11.79 4.06 7.54
CA GLY A 75 -11.48 4.41 8.92
C GLY A 75 -11.18 3.18 9.77
N GLN A 76 -11.12 3.39 11.09
CA GLN A 76 -10.80 2.36 12.08
C GLN A 76 -11.88 1.26 12.21
N ASP A 77 -13.09 1.53 11.73
CA ASP A 77 -14.20 0.58 11.62
C ASP A 77 -14.13 -0.27 10.33
N SER A 78 -13.24 0.08 9.39
CA SER A 78 -13.12 -0.53 8.06
C SER A 78 -11.66 -0.90 7.76
N TYR A 79 -11.06 -0.40 6.67
CA TYR A 79 -9.78 -0.90 6.18
C TYR A 79 -8.54 -0.37 6.93
N LEU A 80 -8.69 0.64 7.78
CA LEU A 80 -7.58 1.26 8.52
C LEU A 80 -7.39 0.72 9.94
N ARG A 81 -8.15 -0.30 10.34
CA ARG A 81 -7.94 -1.02 11.61
C ARG A 81 -6.63 -1.80 11.55
N ASP A 82 -5.81 -1.73 12.60
CA ASP A 82 -4.44 -2.26 12.58
C ASP A 82 -4.34 -3.77 12.30
N ASP A 83 -5.25 -4.57 12.85
CA ASP A 83 -5.32 -6.02 12.59
C ASP A 83 -5.62 -6.32 11.11
N ARG A 84 -6.51 -5.55 10.48
CA ARG A 84 -6.83 -5.67 9.05
C ARG A 84 -5.66 -5.20 8.18
N LEU A 85 -4.97 -4.13 8.57
CA LEU A 85 -3.74 -3.69 7.91
C LEU A 85 -2.65 -4.77 7.97
N ASN A 86 -2.52 -5.50 9.09
CA ASN A 86 -1.60 -6.63 9.20
C ASN A 86 -1.94 -7.77 8.24
N VAL A 87 -3.23 -8.10 8.09
CA VAL A 87 -3.65 -9.08 7.08
C VAL A 87 -3.32 -8.57 5.66
N LEU A 88 -3.58 -7.29 5.36
CA LEU A 88 -3.21 -6.72 4.06
C LEU A 88 -1.69 -6.77 3.80
N LYS A 89 -0.85 -6.58 4.83
CA LYS A 89 0.60 -6.79 4.74
C LYS A 89 0.92 -8.24 4.33
N LEU A 90 0.28 -9.23 4.95
CA LEU A 90 0.45 -10.65 4.59
C LEU A 90 0.00 -10.93 3.14
N LEU A 91 -0.97 -10.19 2.63
CA LEU A 91 -1.41 -10.24 1.23
C LEU A 91 -0.49 -9.48 0.26
N GLY A 92 0.59 -8.88 0.75
CA GLY A 92 1.63 -8.22 -0.05
C GLY A 92 1.54 -6.70 -0.10
N MET A 93 0.69 -6.06 0.71
CA MET A 93 0.71 -4.61 0.87
C MET A 93 2.08 -4.14 1.32
N LYS A 94 2.61 -3.12 0.64
CA LYS A 94 3.98 -2.66 0.84
C LYS A 94 4.14 -1.95 2.19
N CYS A 95 5.15 -2.32 2.94
CA CYS A 95 5.52 -1.75 4.24
C CYS A 95 7.06 -1.68 4.35
N ASP A 96 7.57 -1.28 5.51
CA ASP A 96 9.01 -1.08 5.77
C ASP A 96 9.88 -2.33 5.57
N ASP A 97 9.30 -3.52 5.70
CA ASP A 97 9.96 -4.80 5.43
C ASP A 97 10.25 -5.01 3.93
N ASN A 98 9.73 -4.13 3.06
CA ASN A 98 9.91 -4.20 1.61
C ASN A 98 10.90 -3.15 1.14
N PHE A 99 11.88 -3.56 0.34
CA PHE A 99 12.81 -2.64 -0.31
C PHE A 99 12.07 -1.71 -1.30
N VAL A 100 12.42 -0.42 -1.28
CA VAL A 100 12.08 0.48 -2.39
C VAL A 100 13.09 0.25 -3.50
N THR A 101 12.59 0.00 -4.70
CA THR A 101 13.43 -0.12 -5.88
C THR A 101 13.88 1.26 -6.36
N TRP A 102 15.02 1.31 -7.05
CA TRP A 102 15.46 2.55 -7.70
C TRP A 102 14.43 3.08 -8.69
N GLN A 103 13.73 2.19 -9.40
CA GLN A 103 12.66 2.59 -10.31
C GLN A 103 11.53 3.33 -9.57
N GLU A 104 11.04 2.79 -8.46
CA GLU A 104 10.00 3.45 -7.66
C GLU A 104 10.47 4.81 -7.14
N LEU A 105 11.74 4.93 -6.70
CA LEU A 105 12.30 6.22 -6.28
C LEU A 105 12.35 7.23 -7.42
N THR A 106 12.83 6.82 -8.60
CA THR A 106 12.86 7.69 -9.79
C THR A 106 11.45 8.19 -10.13
N GLU A 107 10.46 7.30 -10.14
CA GLU A 107 9.06 7.68 -10.40
C GLU A 107 8.53 8.67 -9.34
N ARG A 108 8.93 8.52 -8.07
CA ARG A 108 8.56 9.46 -7.00
C ARG A 108 9.26 10.81 -7.15
N CYS A 109 10.54 10.84 -7.53
CA CYS A 109 11.26 12.09 -7.84
C CYS A 109 10.57 12.85 -8.98
N GLU A 110 10.26 12.17 -10.10
CA GLU A 110 9.59 12.77 -11.24
C GLU A 110 8.17 13.25 -10.93
N SER A 111 7.52 12.65 -9.93
CA SER A 111 6.17 13.04 -9.54
C SER A 111 6.12 14.43 -8.90
N ILE A 112 7.19 14.89 -8.22
CA ILE A 112 7.23 16.20 -7.57
C ILE A 112 6.91 17.32 -8.56
N GLN A 113 7.47 17.27 -9.76
CA GLN A 113 7.26 18.27 -10.81
C GLN A 113 5.81 18.36 -11.28
N ARG A 114 5.00 17.32 -11.03
CA ARG A 114 3.59 17.22 -11.44
C ARG A 114 2.63 17.62 -10.31
N ILE A 115 3.11 17.74 -9.08
CA ILE A 115 2.30 18.12 -7.92
C ILE A 115 2.12 19.63 -7.91
N ARG A 116 0.87 20.10 -7.86
CA ARG A 116 0.56 21.54 -7.78
C ARG A 116 0.52 22.06 -6.35
N ASP A 117 0.26 21.17 -5.40
CA ASP A 117 0.21 21.48 -4.00
C ASP A 117 1.63 21.57 -3.42
N TYR A 118 1.98 22.74 -2.90
CA TYR A 118 3.33 23.00 -2.41
C TYR A 118 3.70 22.09 -1.23
N ASP A 119 2.78 21.87 -0.30
CA ASP A 119 3.05 21.12 0.93
C ASP A 119 3.29 19.65 0.59
N ILE A 120 2.46 19.06 -0.28
CA ILE A 120 2.65 17.68 -0.76
C ILE A 120 4.00 17.53 -1.50
N ALA A 121 4.35 18.50 -2.36
CA ALA A 121 5.61 18.48 -3.10
C ALA A 121 6.82 18.60 -2.15
N TYR A 122 6.72 19.46 -1.15
CA TYR A 122 7.74 19.67 -0.13
C TYR A 122 7.94 18.41 0.73
N GLU A 123 6.86 17.86 1.30
CA GLU A 123 6.91 16.65 2.13
C GLU A 123 7.53 15.47 1.38
N ARG A 124 7.11 15.25 0.12
CA ARG A 124 7.68 14.21 -0.73
C ARG A 124 9.17 14.41 -1.00
N SER A 125 9.60 15.65 -1.18
CA SER A 125 11.02 15.98 -1.41
C SER A 125 11.86 15.65 -0.18
N ILE A 126 11.39 15.99 1.02
CA ILE A 126 12.05 15.65 2.28
C ILE A 126 12.12 14.13 2.47
N ALA A 127 11.01 13.42 2.23
CA ALA A 127 10.95 11.97 2.35
C ALA A 127 11.92 11.25 1.40
N LEU A 128 12.05 11.73 0.16
CA LEU A 128 13.00 11.20 -0.81
C LEU A 128 14.45 11.38 -0.35
N LEU A 129 14.81 12.55 0.15
CA LEU A 129 16.16 12.80 0.67
C LEU A 129 16.48 11.89 1.87
N ALA A 130 15.52 11.70 2.78
CA ALA A 130 15.69 10.82 3.93
C ALA A 130 15.93 9.36 3.49
N ILE A 131 15.10 8.84 2.57
CA ILE A 131 15.24 7.47 2.08
C ILE A 131 16.53 7.26 1.28
N LEU A 132 16.91 8.22 0.43
CA LEU A 132 18.17 8.15 -0.30
C LEU A 132 19.35 8.11 0.68
N ASN A 133 19.35 9.00 1.68
CA ASN A 133 20.39 9.01 2.71
C ASN A 133 20.48 7.65 3.40
N ASP A 134 19.35 7.08 3.84
CA ASP A 134 19.33 5.77 4.48
C ASP A 134 19.89 4.66 3.58
N MET A 135 19.56 4.67 2.28
CA MET A 135 20.09 3.71 1.31
C MET A 135 21.60 3.81 1.11
N PHE A 136 22.18 5.02 1.26
CA PHE A 136 23.62 5.22 1.15
C PHE A 136 24.36 4.96 2.46
N THR A 137 23.70 5.12 3.61
CA THR A 137 24.32 4.95 4.93
C THR A 137 24.10 3.57 5.55
N THR A 138 23.12 2.79 5.09
CA THR A 138 22.97 1.40 5.55
C THR A 138 24.01 0.52 4.88
N PRO A 139 24.89 -0.16 5.64
CA PRO A 139 25.83 -1.09 5.05
C PRO A 139 25.06 -2.20 4.36
N LYS A 140 25.26 -2.35 3.05
CA LYS A 140 24.85 -3.55 2.32
C LYS A 140 25.65 -4.71 2.90
N ILE A 141 25.07 -5.47 3.81
CA ILE A 141 25.65 -6.75 4.21
C ILE A 141 25.59 -7.63 2.95
N CYS A 142 26.70 -7.68 2.21
CA CYS A 142 26.90 -8.67 1.15
C CYS A 142 26.92 -10.04 1.82
N VAL A 143 25.78 -10.74 1.81
CA VAL A 143 25.74 -12.17 2.10
C VAL A 143 26.22 -12.92 0.86
N CYS A 144 27.50 -12.75 0.55
CA CYS A 144 28.22 -13.53 -0.44
C CYS A 144 29.66 -13.73 0.06
N ASP A 145 29.81 -14.42 1.19
CA ASP A 145 31.07 -15.01 1.62
C ASP A 145 30.84 -16.16 2.63
N TYR A 146 29.87 -17.03 2.31
CA TYR A 146 29.79 -18.37 2.91
C TYR A 146 29.24 -19.35 1.86
N ARG A 147 30.09 -19.77 0.92
CA ARG A 147 30.18 -21.12 0.36
C ARG A 147 31.26 -21.21 -0.71
#